data_AF-C9MS25-F1
#
_entry.id   AF-C9MS25-F1
#
_cell.length_a   1.000
_cell.length_b   1.000
_cell.length_c   1.000
_cell.angle_alpha   90.00
_cell.angle_beta   90.00
_cell.angle_gamma   90.00
#
_symmetry.space_group_name_H-M   'P 1'
#
loop_
_entity.id
_entity.type
_entity.pdbx_description
1 polymer ?
#
loop_
_entity_poly.entity_id
_entity_poly.type
_entity_poly.pdbx_seq_one_letter_code
_entity_poly.pdbx_strand_id
1 'polypeptide(L)'
;MNDKAMKYIIVLLSSLILTSCSMFNNEAPYKRFFSEKEYPIIQAIHDCNKDKILDMIHKGWNVNSMGKHGMSYLLYAIWEHNYDMTKFLLENGADPNFVSVFWDDTPEETVCMLPLERTCYDKYGMNYMKLLLEHGANPNDTRAQLPLFAAALYKDKQKIEYLLEHGADINQFDSTKETVIIDQALARQWAFVLWLWDKGADPMKTGGVGVFEGEVNVAYWVQVFINYGNGDYDAPDFKKLVARLKSIGVEFPYKPAMDNTEDNE
;
A
#
# COMPACT_ATOMS: atom_id res chain seq x y z
N MET A 1 -1.52 9.39 22.62
CA MET A 1 -1.81 8.66 21.38
C MET A 1 -3.17 9.12 20.89
N ASN A 2 -3.24 9.78 19.74
CA ASN A 2 -4.51 10.23 19.16
C ASN A 2 -5.33 9.01 18.69
N ASP A 3 -6.64 9.07 18.92
CA ASP A 3 -7.63 8.00 18.71
C ASP A 3 -7.65 7.45 17.26
N LYS A 4 -7.17 8.25 16.29
CA LYS A 4 -6.99 7.82 14.88
C LYS A 4 -5.81 6.87 14.67
N ALA A 5 -4.65 7.12 15.28
CA ALA A 5 -3.47 6.26 15.15
C ALA A 5 -3.66 4.90 15.84
N MET A 6 -4.46 4.87 16.92
CA MET A 6 -4.83 3.64 17.61
C MET A 6 -5.82 2.79 16.80
N LYS A 7 -6.71 3.43 16.02
CA LYS A 7 -7.62 2.72 15.10
C LYS A 7 -6.87 2.02 13.97
N TYR A 8 -5.85 2.64 13.37
CA TYR A 8 -5.06 1.98 12.31
C TYR A 8 -4.26 0.77 12.83
N ILE A 9 -3.70 0.84 14.03
CA ILE A 9 -3.01 -0.30 14.65
C ILE A 9 -3.98 -1.43 15.01
N ILE A 10 -5.20 -1.11 15.44
CA ILE A 10 -6.24 -2.11 15.73
C ILE A 10 -6.77 -2.76 14.44
N VAL A 11 -6.90 -2.02 13.34
CA VAL A 11 -7.28 -2.55 12.02
C VAL A 11 -6.17 -3.44 11.43
N LEU A 12 -4.90 -3.10 11.66
CA LEU A 12 -3.77 -3.92 11.21
C LEU A 12 -3.60 -5.21 12.04
N LEU A 13 -3.87 -5.16 13.36
CA LEU A 13 -3.81 -6.34 14.23
C LEU A 13 -5.06 -7.24 14.17
N SER A 14 -6.22 -6.73 13.75
CA SER A 14 -7.42 -7.55 13.54
C SER A 14 -7.35 -8.42 12.28
N SER A 15 -6.42 -8.13 11.35
CA SER A 15 -6.17 -8.97 10.17
C SER A 15 -5.43 -10.28 10.48
N LEU A 16 -4.99 -10.49 11.73
CA LEU A 16 -4.16 -11.62 12.14
C LEU A 16 -4.89 -12.69 12.99
N ILE A 17 -6.20 -12.56 13.27
CA ILE A 17 -6.99 -13.65 13.87
C ILE A 17 -8.40 -13.64 13.28
N LEU A 18 -8.66 -14.52 12.32
CA LEU A 18 -9.84 -15.42 12.23
C LEU A 18 -9.84 -16.21 10.90
N THR A 19 -8.81 -17.03 10.66
CA THR A 19 -9.04 -18.30 9.97
C THR A 19 -9.56 -19.33 10.98
N SER A 20 -10.81 -19.18 11.42
CA SER A 20 -11.59 -20.29 11.97
C SER A 20 -13.06 -19.91 12.09
N CYS A 21 -13.90 -20.66 11.37
CA CYS A 21 -15.36 -20.71 11.44
C CYS A 21 -16.17 -19.59 10.75
N SER A 22 -16.28 -19.69 9.42
CA SER A 22 -17.53 -19.31 8.72
C SER A 22 -17.89 -20.38 7.68
N MET A 23 -18.21 -21.59 8.15
CA MET A 23 -18.79 -22.67 7.33
C MET A 23 -20.27 -22.43 6.95
N PHE A 24 -20.79 -21.21 7.10
CA PHE A 24 -22.19 -20.88 6.77
C PHE A 24 -22.31 -19.48 6.17
N ASN A 25 -21.75 -19.29 4.98
CA ASN A 25 -22.31 -18.34 4.03
C ASN A 25 -22.04 -18.87 2.61
N ASN A 26 -23.07 -19.47 2.01
CA ASN A 26 -22.99 -20.18 0.72
C ASN A 26 -23.07 -19.22 -0.48
N GLU A 27 -22.72 -17.95 -0.28
CA GLU A 27 -22.71 -16.95 -1.34
C GLU A 27 -21.34 -16.90 -2.00
N ALA A 28 -21.33 -16.99 -3.33
CA ALA A 28 -20.08 -16.93 -4.07
C ALA A 28 -19.36 -15.61 -3.75
N PRO A 29 -18.04 -15.63 -3.48
CA PRO A 29 -17.29 -14.48 -2.94
C PRO A 29 -17.45 -13.18 -3.75
N TYR A 30 -17.73 -13.31 -5.05
CA TYR A 30 -17.89 -12.19 -5.97
C TYR A 30 -19.20 -11.40 -5.80
N LYS A 31 -20.25 -11.95 -5.17
CA LYS A 31 -21.56 -11.28 -5.03
C LYS A 31 -21.48 -9.97 -4.23
N ARG A 32 -20.46 -9.84 -3.38
CA ARG A 32 -20.18 -8.60 -2.65
C ARG A 32 -19.68 -7.47 -3.56
N PHE A 33 -19.07 -7.80 -4.69
CA PHE A 33 -18.38 -6.86 -5.56
C PHE A 33 -19.14 -6.55 -6.87
N PHE A 34 -20.03 -7.44 -7.27
CA PHE A 34 -20.67 -7.44 -8.59
C PHE A 34 -22.18 -7.61 -8.47
N SER A 35 -22.93 -7.05 -9.43
CA SER A 35 -24.37 -7.28 -9.56
C SER A 35 -24.66 -8.39 -10.57
N GLU A 36 -25.91 -8.85 -10.65
CA GLU A 36 -26.33 -9.90 -11.58
C GLU A 36 -25.95 -9.62 -13.04
N LYS A 37 -25.89 -8.34 -13.41
CA LYS A 37 -25.43 -7.90 -14.73
C LYS A 37 -24.02 -8.41 -15.03
N GLU A 38 -23.10 -8.37 -14.05
CA GLU A 38 -21.69 -8.72 -14.24
C GLU A 38 -21.41 -10.22 -14.01
N TYR A 39 -22.31 -10.98 -13.39
CA TYR A 39 -22.07 -12.41 -13.10
C TYR A 39 -21.60 -13.24 -14.30
N PRO A 40 -22.10 -13.05 -15.54
CA PRO A 40 -21.63 -13.83 -16.68
C PRO A 40 -20.13 -13.69 -16.97
N ILE A 41 -19.55 -12.48 -16.84
CA ILE A 41 -18.10 -12.27 -17.04
C ILE A 41 -17.31 -12.71 -15.82
N ILE A 42 -17.84 -12.50 -14.61
CA ILE A 42 -17.20 -12.95 -13.37
C ILE A 42 -17.05 -14.46 -13.33
N GLN A 43 -18.12 -15.19 -13.69
CA GLN A 43 -18.05 -16.64 -13.83
C GLN A 43 -17.06 -17.05 -14.92
N ALA A 44 -16.98 -16.32 -16.03
CA ALA A 44 -16.00 -16.60 -17.08
C ALA A 44 -14.55 -16.40 -16.60
N ILE A 45 -14.30 -15.39 -15.77
CA ILE A 45 -12.98 -15.14 -15.15
C ILE A 45 -12.64 -16.28 -14.18
N HIS A 46 -13.58 -16.67 -13.32
CA HIS A 46 -13.40 -17.76 -12.36
C HIS A 46 -13.13 -19.11 -13.07
N ASP A 47 -13.92 -19.43 -14.10
CA ASP A 47 -13.81 -20.67 -14.87
C ASP A 47 -12.65 -20.67 -15.88
N CYS A 48 -11.86 -19.58 -15.94
CA CYS A 48 -10.80 -19.39 -16.93
C CYS A 48 -11.29 -19.45 -18.40
N ASN A 49 -12.55 -19.11 -18.66
CA ASN A 49 -13.19 -19.22 -19.97
C ASN A 49 -12.84 -18.03 -20.88
N LYS A 50 -11.64 -18.08 -21.47
CA LYS A 50 -11.09 -17.05 -22.36
C LYS A 50 -11.98 -16.78 -23.58
N ASP A 51 -12.52 -17.83 -24.22
CA ASP A 51 -13.37 -17.69 -25.41
C ASP A 51 -14.64 -16.91 -25.12
N LYS A 52 -15.28 -17.17 -23.97
CA LYS A 52 -16.46 -16.42 -23.53
C LYS A 52 -16.12 -14.96 -23.25
N ILE A 53 -14.96 -14.67 -22.65
CA ILE A 53 -14.53 -13.29 -22.41
C ILE A 53 -14.30 -12.56 -23.74
N LEU A 54 -13.65 -13.20 -24.72
CA LEU A 54 -13.46 -12.61 -26.06
C LEU A 54 -14.79 -12.33 -26.76
N ASP A 55 -15.72 -13.28 -26.75
CA ASP A 55 -17.06 -13.10 -27.31
C ASP A 55 -17.80 -11.93 -26.66
N MET A 56 -17.70 -11.80 -25.33
CA MET A 56 -18.29 -10.67 -24.60
C MET A 56 -17.63 -9.33 -25.00
N ILE A 57 -16.30 -9.26 -25.08
CA ILE A 57 -15.56 -8.07 -25.52
C ILE A 57 -15.98 -7.68 -26.96
N HIS A 58 -16.07 -8.64 -27.88
CA HIS A 58 -16.53 -8.39 -29.25
C HIS A 58 -17.97 -7.89 -29.33
N LYS A 59 -18.82 -8.27 -28.36
CA LYS A 59 -20.19 -7.76 -28.21
C LYS A 59 -20.25 -6.39 -27.52
N GLY A 60 -19.10 -5.75 -27.27
CA GLY A 60 -19.00 -4.41 -26.70
C GLY A 60 -18.87 -4.39 -25.17
N TRP A 61 -18.59 -5.53 -24.52
CA TRP A 61 -18.30 -5.55 -23.09
C TRP A 61 -16.97 -4.84 -22.81
N ASN A 62 -17.02 -3.77 -22.03
CA ASN A 62 -15.82 -3.05 -21.65
C ASN A 62 -15.09 -3.79 -20.51
N VAL A 63 -13.89 -4.31 -20.80
CA VAL A 63 -13.00 -5.00 -19.84
C VAL A 63 -12.54 -4.09 -18.69
N ASN A 64 -12.55 -2.77 -18.90
CA ASN A 64 -12.26 -1.75 -17.90
C ASN A 64 -13.53 -1.22 -17.24
N SER A 65 -14.47 -2.11 -16.93
CA SER A 65 -15.64 -1.78 -16.12
C SER A 65 -15.43 -2.30 -14.70
N MET A 66 -16.13 -1.67 -13.75
CA MET A 66 -16.26 -2.18 -12.39
C MET A 66 -17.67 -2.74 -12.18
N GLY A 67 -17.80 -3.72 -11.28
CA GLY A 67 -19.09 -4.13 -10.78
C GLY A 67 -19.83 -2.97 -10.10
N LYS A 68 -21.14 -3.12 -9.88
CA LYS A 68 -21.94 -2.14 -9.13
C LYS A 68 -21.32 -1.76 -7.76
N HIS A 69 -20.57 -2.67 -7.15
CA HIS A 69 -19.90 -2.46 -5.87
C HIS A 69 -18.39 -2.17 -6.02
N GLY A 70 -17.92 -1.89 -7.24
CA GLY A 70 -16.70 -1.13 -7.48
C GLY A 70 -15.41 -1.89 -7.73
N MET A 71 -15.43 -3.23 -7.74
CA MET A 71 -14.25 -4.03 -8.12
C MET A 71 -14.11 -4.14 -9.63
N SER A 72 -12.89 -3.97 -10.14
CA SER A 72 -12.55 -4.22 -11.55
C SER A 72 -12.35 -5.71 -11.83
N TYR A 73 -12.54 -6.12 -13.07
CA TYR A 73 -12.33 -7.51 -13.48
C TYR A 73 -10.87 -7.94 -13.33
N LEU A 74 -9.93 -7.04 -13.61
CA LEU A 74 -8.51 -7.29 -13.43
C LEU A 74 -8.16 -7.51 -11.95
N LEU A 75 -8.66 -6.64 -11.05
CA LEU A 75 -8.43 -6.82 -9.62
C LEU A 75 -9.09 -8.09 -9.11
N TYR A 76 -10.27 -8.46 -9.61
CA TYR A 76 -10.93 -9.71 -9.24
C TYR A 76 -10.11 -10.95 -9.64
N ALA A 77 -9.55 -10.99 -10.86
CA ALA A 77 -8.67 -12.09 -11.27
C ALA A 77 -7.42 -12.21 -10.37
N ILE A 78 -6.83 -11.08 -9.98
CA ILE A 78 -5.72 -11.05 -9.01
C ILE A 78 -6.20 -11.54 -7.64
N TRP A 79 -7.36 -11.09 -7.18
CA TRP A 79 -7.93 -11.47 -5.88
C TRP A 79 -8.18 -12.98 -5.77
N GLU A 80 -8.64 -13.62 -6.84
CA GLU A 80 -8.83 -15.07 -6.99
C GLU A 80 -7.51 -15.84 -7.21
N HIS A 81 -6.35 -15.17 -7.19
CA HIS A 81 -5.05 -15.78 -7.46
C HIS A 81 -4.97 -16.48 -8.83
N ASN A 82 -5.67 -15.96 -9.84
CA ASN A 82 -5.71 -16.50 -11.18
C ASN A 82 -4.74 -15.79 -12.15
N TYR A 83 -3.48 -16.22 -12.15
CA TYR A 83 -2.40 -15.53 -12.88
C TYR A 83 -2.62 -15.56 -14.40
N ASP A 84 -3.03 -16.71 -14.93
CA ASP A 84 -3.26 -16.88 -16.37
C ASP A 84 -4.41 -16.02 -16.86
N MET A 85 -5.44 -15.81 -16.04
CA MET A 85 -6.54 -14.90 -16.37
C MET A 85 -6.14 -13.44 -16.19
N THR A 86 -5.37 -13.09 -15.15
CA THR A 86 -4.79 -11.73 -15.02
C THR A 86 -3.99 -11.35 -16.27
N LYS A 87 -3.08 -12.23 -16.70
CA LYS A 87 -2.28 -12.04 -17.92
C LYS A 87 -3.17 -11.90 -19.15
N PHE A 88 -4.14 -12.80 -19.31
CA PHE A 88 -5.07 -12.76 -20.43
C PHE A 88 -5.89 -11.47 -20.49
N LEU A 89 -6.40 -10.97 -19.35
CA LEU A 89 -7.14 -9.71 -19.30
C LEU A 89 -6.26 -8.52 -19.71
N LEU A 90 -5.01 -8.47 -19.22
CA LEU A 90 -4.04 -7.44 -19.61
C LEU A 90 -3.70 -7.47 -21.11
N GLU A 91 -3.47 -8.66 -21.67
CA GLU A 91 -3.24 -8.86 -23.11
C GLU A 91 -4.46 -8.44 -23.97
N ASN A 92 -5.66 -8.39 -23.37
CA ASN A 92 -6.91 -8.00 -24.02
C ASN A 92 -7.41 -6.63 -23.57
N GLY A 93 -6.50 -5.75 -23.14
CA GLY A 93 -6.79 -4.32 -22.96
C GLY A 93 -7.31 -3.93 -21.57
N ALA A 94 -7.23 -4.82 -20.58
CA ALA A 94 -7.41 -4.40 -19.19
C ALA A 94 -6.32 -3.40 -18.80
N ASP A 95 -6.72 -2.26 -18.26
CA ASP A 95 -5.83 -1.20 -17.80
C ASP A 95 -5.29 -1.57 -16.40
N PRO A 96 -3.96 -1.76 -16.25
CA PRO A 96 -3.37 -2.09 -14.96
C PRO A 96 -3.47 -0.97 -13.92
N ASN A 97 -3.85 0.24 -14.35
CA ASN A 97 -4.08 1.41 -13.50
C ASN A 97 -5.57 1.66 -13.21
N PHE A 98 -6.44 0.71 -13.57
CA PHE A 98 -7.87 0.84 -13.31
C PHE A 98 -8.19 0.63 -11.82
N VAL A 99 -8.50 1.74 -11.14
CA VAL A 99 -8.78 1.75 -9.70
C VAL A 99 -10.12 1.09 -9.39
N SER A 100 -10.11 0.18 -8.41
CA SER A 100 -11.32 -0.36 -7.81
C SER A 100 -11.71 0.46 -6.59
N VAL A 101 -13.00 0.72 -6.41
CA VAL A 101 -13.53 1.62 -5.38
C VAL A 101 -14.73 0.94 -4.70
N PHE A 102 -14.49 0.19 -3.62
CA PHE A 102 -15.52 -0.65 -2.98
C PHE A 102 -15.65 -0.38 -1.48
N TRP A 103 -16.74 -0.83 -0.87
CA TRP A 103 -17.02 -0.66 0.55
C TRP A 103 -16.47 -1.85 1.35
N ASP A 104 -15.82 -1.57 2.48
CA ASP A 104 -15.53 -2.61 3.47
C ASP A 104 -16.79 -2.93 4.30
N ASP A 105 -16.69 -3.85 5.28
CA ASP A 105 -17.80 -4.30 6.14
C ASP A 105 -18.50 -3.14 6.89
N THR A 106 -17.81 -2.00 6.99
CA THR A 106 -18.36 -0.73 7.46
C THR A 106 -18.65 0.21 6.27
N PRO A 107 -19.92 0.50 5.95
CA PRO A 107 -20.33 1.29 4.76
C PRO A 107 -19.94 2.78 4.80
N GLU A 108 -19.17 3.21 5.80
CA GLU A 108 -18.74 4.60 5.98
C GLU A 108 -17.37 4.90 5.35
N GLU A 109 -16.59 3.88 5.01
CA GLU A 109 -15.25 4.05 4.42
C GLU A 109 -15.13 3.33 3.07
N THR A 110 -14.93 4.13 2.02
CA THR A 110 -14.63 3.63 0.68
C THR A 110 -13.15 3.24 0.59
N VAL A 111 -12.88 2.03 0.12
CA VAL A 111 -11.53 1.54 -0.16
C VAL A 111 -11.22 1.71 -1.64
N CYS A 112 -10.18 2.47 -1.94
CA CYS A 112 -9.57 2.49 -3.26
C CYS A 112 -8.45 1.45 -3.31
N MET A 113 -8.41 0.64 -4.35
CA MET A 113 -7.38 -0.38 -4.52
C MET A 113 -6.93 -0.46 -5.97
N LEU A 114 -5.61 -0.45 -6.18
CA LEU A 114 -5.00 -0.66 -7.48
C LEU A 114 -4.50 -2.11 -7.64
N PRO A 115 -4.50 -2.65 -8.87
CA PRO A 115 -3.93 -3.97 -9.16
C PRO A 115 -2.50 -4.13 -8.63
N LEU A 116 -1.61 -3.15 -8.90
CA LEU A 116 -0.20 -3.25 -8.52
C LEU A 116 -0.01 -3.27 -7.00
N GLU A 117 -0.69 -2.35 -6.30
CA GLU A 117 -0.73 -2.30 -4.84
C GLU A 117 -1.12 -3.67 -4.26
N ARG A 118 -2.21 -4.27 -4.73
CA ARG A 118 -2.71 -5.54 -4.19
C ARG A 118 -1.65 -6.64 -4.24
N THR A 119 -0.86 -6.70 -5.31
CA THR A 119 0.18 -7.73 -5.50
C THR A 119 1.41 -7.54 -4.62
N CYS A 120 1.51 -6.39 -3.94
CA CYS A 120 2.63 -6.09 -3.05
C CYS A 120 2.46 -6.67 -1.64
N TYR A 121 1.25 -7.10 -1.27
CA TYR A 121 0.98 -7.84 -0.03
C TYR A 121 1.64 -9.25 -0.07
N ASP A 122 1.96 -9.80 1.10
CA ASP A 122 2.69 -11.06 1.30
C ASP A 122 2.11 -12.28 0.56
N LYS A 123 0.80 -12.37 0.43
CA LYS A 123 0.11 -13.50 -0.20
C LYS A 123 0.28 -13.62 -1.72
N TYR A 124 0.92 -12.65 -2.38
CA TYR A 124 1.15 -12.66 -3.82
C TYR A 124 2.63 -12.84 -4.15
N GLY A 125 2.89 -13.71 -5.12
CA GLY A 125 4.23 -13.90 -5.68
C GLY A 125 4.67 -12.72 -6.55
N MET A 126 5.99 -12.59 -6.73
CA MET A 126 6.62 -11.57 -7.57
C MET A 126 6.06 -11.53 -9.00
N ASN A 127 5.65 -12.68 -9.54
CA ASN A 127 5.17 -12.81 -10.92
C ASN A 127 4.01 -11.86 -11.25
N TYR A 128 3.08 -11.62 -10.33
CA TYR A 128 1.97 -10.69 -10.56
C TYR A 128 2.41 -9.24 -10.64
N MET A 129 3.25 -8.81 -9.70
CA MET A 129 3.78 -7.46 -9.66
C MET A 129 4.61 -7.17 -10.93
N LYS A 130 5.45 -8.13 -11.34
CA LYS A 130 6.22 -8.06 -12.59
C LYS A 130 5.31 -7.89 -13.80
N LEU A 131 4.31 -8.76 -13.93
CA LEU A 131 3.35 -8.72 -15.03
C LEU A 131 2.63 -7.36 -15.12
N LEU A 132 2.18 -6.80 -13.99
CA LEU A 132 1.50 -5.51 -13.98
C LEU A 132 2.43 -4.35 -14.39
N LEU A 133 3.67 -4.35 -13.89
CA LEU A 133 4.67 -3.34 -14.27
C LEU A 133 5.04 -3.45 -15.76
N GLU A 134 5.20 -4.67 -16.29
CA GLU A 134 5.43 -4.93 -17.72
C GLU A 134 4.30 -4.40 -18.61
N HIS A 135 3.07 -4.37 -18.10
CA HIS A 135 1.90 -3.80 -18.78
C HIS A 135 1.67 -2.30 -18.49
N GLY A 136 2.58 -1.63 -17.78
CA GLY A 136 2.52 -0.18 -17.57
C GLY A 136 1.76 0.27 -16.32
N ALA A 137 1.67 -0.58 -15.29
CA ALA A 137 1.21 -0.14 -13.98
C ALA A 137 2.11 0.98 -13.44
N ASN A 138 1.51 2.04 -12.90
CA ASN A 138 2.22 3.17 -12.30
C ASN A 138 2.52 2.87 -10.82
N PRO A 139 3.78 2.70 -10.42
CA PRO A 139 4.14 2.44 -9.03
C PRO A 139 3.96 3.65 -8.10
N ASN A 140 3.70 4.83 -8.64
CA ASN A 140 3.54 6.09 -7.91
C ASN A 140 2.11 6.62 -7.91
N ASP A 141 1.12 5.77 -8.24
CA ASP A 141 -0.28 6.19 -8.27
C ASP A 141 -0.83 6.37 -6.85
N THR A 142 -1.20 7.61 -6.53
CA THR A 142 -1.67 8.00 -5.19
C THR A 142 -3.17 7.89 -5.01
N ARG A 143 -3.92 7.34 -5.98
CA ARG A 143 -5.38 7.12 -5.83
C ARG A 143 -5.71 5.99 -4.85
N ALA A 144 -4.73 5.14 -4.54
CA ALA A 144 -4.82 4.07 -3.55
C ALA A 144 -3.52 4.01 -2.72
N GLN A 145 -3.35 2.97 -1.91
CA GLN A 145 -2.09 2.78 -1.16
C GLN A 145 -0.93 2.61 -2.15
N LEU A 146 0.20 3.27 -1.88
CA LEU A 146 1.38 3.12 -2.71
C LEU A 146 1.93 1.68 -2.60
N PRO A 147 2.25 1.01 -3.73
CA PRO A 147 2.84 -0.33 -3.75
C PRO A 147 4.06 -0.49 -2.83
N LEU A 148 4.88 0.55 -2.75
CA LEU A 148 6.07 0.58 -1.90
C LEU A 148 5.74 0.43 -0.40
N PHE A 149 4.67 1.06 0.06
CA PHE A 149 4.23 0.95 1.46
C PHE A 149 3.65 -0.44 1.75
N ALA A 150 2.87 -1.01 0.82
CA ALA A 150 2.36 -2.37 0.95
C ALA A 150 3.49 -3.40 1.05
N ALA A 151 4.55 -3.27 0.25
CA ALA A 151 5.74 -4.13 0.35
C ALA A 151 6.54 -3.89 1.65
N ALA A 152 6.65 -2.63 2.09
CA ALA A 152 7.34 -2.26 3.33
C ALA A 152 6.65 -2.79 4.59
N LEU A 153 5.32 -2.88 4.62
CA LEU A 153 4.55 -3.49 5.71
C LEU A 153 5.05 -4.90 6.06
N TYR A 154 5.43 -5.68 5.03
CA TYR A 154 5.96 -7.04 5.16
C TYR A 154 7.49 -7.11 5.08
N LYS A 155 8.16 -5.95 4.98
CA LYS A 155 9.62 -5.82 4.79
C LYS A 155 10.13 -6.66 3.62
N ASP A 156 9.32 -6.78 2.57
CA ASP A 156 9.65 -7.53 1.37
C ASP A 156 10.64 -6.74 0.51
N LYS A 157 11.92 -6.88 0.86
CA LYS A 157 13.04 -6.19 0.20
C LYS A 157 13.08 -6.48 -1.29
N GLN A 158 12.71 -7.68 -1.73
CA GLN A 158 12.74 -8.06 -3.13
C GLN A 158 11.69 -7.29 -3.93
N LYS A 159 10.47 -7.18 -3.39
CA LYS A 159 9.42 -6.36 -4.02
C LYS A 159 9.80 -4.88 -4.06
N ILE A 160 10.34 -4.36 -2.97
CA ILE A 160 10.81 -2.97 -2.90
C ILE A 160 11.88 -2.71 -3.95
N GLU A 161 12.92 -3.54 -4.01
CA GLU A 161 14.01 -3.37 -4.99
C GLU A 161 13.47 -3.38 -6.42
N TYR A 162 12.56 -4.30 -6.76
CA TYR A 162 11.98 -4.36 -8.08
C TYR A 162 11.08 -3.15 -8.41
N LEU A 163 10.30 -2.66 -7.44
CA LEU A 163 9.51 -1.43 -7.59
C LEU A 163 10.42 -0.22 -7.88
N LEU A 164 11.54 -0.10 -7.16
CA LEU A 164 12.52 0.97 -7.38
C LEU A 164 13.16 0.89 -8.76
N GLU A 165 13.51 -0.32 -9.21
CA GLU A 165 14.01 -0.57 -10.57
C GLU A 165 13.02 -0.13 -11.66
N HIS A 166 11.72 -0.12 -11.34
CA HIS A 166 10.63 0.27 -12.24
C HIS A 166 10.07 1.67 -11.95
N GLY A 167 10.86 2.51 -11.27
CA GLY A 167 10.57 3.94 -11.13
C GLY A 167 9.66 4.32 -9.96
N ALA A 168 9.45 3.43 -8.99
CA ALA A 168 8.83 3.82 -7.72
C ALA A 168 9.69 4.90 -7.02
N ASP A 169 9.08 5.99 -6.60
CA ASP A 169 9.74 7.04 -5.83
C ASP A 169 9.72 6.65 -4.35
N ILE A 170 10.90 6.32 -3.82
CA ILE A 170 11.09 5.95 -2.41
C ILE A 170 10.73 7.09 -1.43
N ASN A 171 10.69 8.31 -1.93
CA ASN A 171 10.38 9.52 -1.18
C ASN A 171 8.96 10.05 -1.45
N GLN A 172 8.12 9.30 -2.16
CA GLN A 172 6.73 9.69 -2.42
C GLN A 172 5.93 9.71 -1.12
N PHE A 173 5.10 10.74 -0.95
CA PHE A 173 4.16 10.83 0.15
C PHE A 173 2.93 9.95 -0.10
N ASP A 174 2.51 9.22 0.92
CA ASP A 174 1.21 8.55 0.94
C ASP A 174 0.06 9.55 1.21
N SER A 175 -1.16 9.03 1.42
CA SER A 175 -2.34 9.84 1.74
C SER A 175 -2.26 10.53 3.11
N THR A 176 -1.41 10.05 4.02
CA THR A 176 -1.18 10.63 5.35
C THR A 176 0.00 11.61 5.36
N LYS A 177 0.57 11.92 4.18
CA LYS A 177 1.76 12.76 4.01
C LYS A 177 3.00 12.18 4.68
N GLU A 178 3.12 10.87 4.78
CA GLU A 178 4.32 10.19 5.25
C GLU A 178 5.11 9.62 4.07
N THR A 179 6.44 9.51 4.21
CA THR A 179 7.27 8.70 3.30
C THR A 179 7.43 7.30 3.90
N VAL A 180 7.81 6.31 3.08
CA VAL A 180 7.96 4.93 3.58
C VAL A 180 8.98 4.83 4.72
N ILE A 181 10.03 5.67 4.73
CA ILE A 181 11.01 5.68 5.81
C ILE A 181 10.46 6.30 7.11
N ILE A 182 9.53 7.26 7.02
CA ILE A 182 8.83 7.84 8.18
C ILE A 182 7.91 6.80 8.82
N ASP A 183 7.09 6.10 8.02
CA ASP A 183 6.18 5.04 8.50
C ASP A 183 6.94 3.95 9.27
N GLN A 184 8.10 3.53 8.74
CA GLN A 184 8.93 2.52 9.38
C GLN A 184 9.64 3.04 10.64
N ALA A 185 9.94 4.34 10.72
CA ALA A 185 10.46 4.97 11.94
C ALA A 185 9.38 5.07 13.04
N LEU A 186 8.15 5.42 12.68
CA LEU A 186 6.99 5.39 13.57
C LEU A 186 6.77 3.98 14.16
N ALA A 187 6.87 2.95 13.32
CA ALA A 187 6.79 1.55 13.70
C ALA A 187 8.06 1.00 14.41
N ARG A 188 9.07 1.85 14.66
CA ARG A 188 10.33 1.53 15.35
C ARG A 188 11.16 0.43 14.68
N GLN A 189 11.06 0.31 13.37
CA GLN A 189 11.76 -0.70 12.58
C GLN A 189 13.17 -0.22 12.20
N TRP A 190 14.01 0.09 13.18
CA TRP A 190 15.29 0.79 13.00
C TRP A 190 16.24 0.16 11.97
N ALA A 191 16.37 -1.16 11.97
CA ALA A 191 17.17 -1.89 10.99
C ALA A 191 16.66 -1.69 9.55
N PHE A 192 15.34 -1.60 9.40
CA PHE A 192 14.69 -1.41 8.10
C PHE A 192 14.71 0.07 7.67
N VAL A 193 14.61 1.02 8.60
CA VAL A 193 14.86 2.45 8.37
C VAL A 193 16.27 2.66 7.80
N LEU A 194 17.29 2.05 8.42
CA LEU A 194 18.67 2.10 7.91
C LEU A 194 18.77 1.52 6.48
N TRP A 195 18.11 0.40 6.24
CA TRP A 195 18.12 -0.24 4.92
C TRP A 195 17.39 0.61 3.86
N LEU A 196 16.25 1.23 4.18
CA LEU A 196 15.56 2.16 3.28
C LEU A 196 16.42 3.39 2.98
N TRP A 197 17.14 3.90 3.98
CA TRP A 197 18.10 4.98 3.78
C TRP A 197 19.25 4.55 2.85
N ASP A 198 19.74 3.31 2.95
CA ASP A 198 20.71 2.76 2.00
C ASP A 198 20.16 2.65 0.56
N LYS A 199 18.83 2.55 0.41
CA LYS A 199 18.14 2.57 -0.89
C LYS A 199 17.82 3.98 -1.42
N GLY A 200 18.22 5.03 -0.70
CA GLY A 200 18.03 6.42 -1.13
C GLY A 200 16.78 7.10 -0.56
N ALA A 201 16.12 6.51 0.44
CA ALA A 201 15.12 7.22 1.20
C ALA A 201 15.77 8.35 1.99
N ASP A 202 15.19 9.54 1.90
CA ASP A 202 15.64 10.73 2.63
C ASP A 202 15.05 10.72 4.05
N PRO A 203 15.86 10.52 5.10
CA PRO A 203 15.36 10.51 6.48
C PRO A 203 14.94 11.90 6.98
N MET A 204 15.31 12.97 6.26
CA MET A 204 15.04 14.36 6.62
C MET A 204 13.90 14.97 5.82
N LYS A 205 13.39 14.28 4.78
CA LYS A 205 12.18 14.72 4.06
C LYS A 205 11.03 14.80 5.06
N THR A 206 10.41 15.97 5.16
CA THR A 206 9.37 16.24 6.14
C THR A 206 7.98 16.00 5.57
N GLY A 207 7.12 15.41 6.39
CA GLY A 207 5.74 15.07 6.08
C GLY A 207 4.78 15.52 7.19
N GLY A 208 3.68 14.79 7.33
CA GLY A 208 2.66 15.01 8.36
C GLY A 208 1.45 15.83 7.89
N VAL A 209 0.40 15.84 8.71
CA VAL A 209 -0.86 16.55 8.44
C VAL A 209 -1.26 17.43 9.63
N GLY A 210 -1.88 18.58 9.33
CA GLY A 210 -2.37 19.51 10.35
C GLY A 210 -1.23 20.11 11.16
N VAL A 211 -1.31 20.06 12.50
CA VAL A 211 -0.33 20.69 13.40
C VAL A 211 1.08 20.09 13.33
N PHE A 212 1.28 18.99 12.61
CA PHE A 212 2.58 18.35 12.42
C PHE A 212 3.11 18.46 10.98
N GLU A 213 2.39 19.18 10.11
CA GLU A 213 2.77 19.37 8.71
C GLU A 213 4.15 20.05 8.62
N GLY A 214 5.05 19.46 7.84
CA GLY A 214 6.40 19.98 7.63
C GLY A 214 7.37 19.69 8.78
N GLU A 215 6.93 19.07 9.87
CA GLU A 215 7.76 18.83 11.05
C GLU A 215 8.18 17.36 11.22
N VAL A 216 7.43 16.42 10.64
CA VAL A 216 7.61 14.98 10.87
C VAL A 216 8.64 14.41 9.90
N ASN A 217 9.73 13.87 10.43
CA ASN A 217 10.73 13.09 9.70
C ASN A 217 11.32 11.99 10.61
N VAL A 218 12.35 11.28 10.16
CA VAL A 218 12.95 10.19 10.96
C VAL A 218 13.54 10.71 12.27
N ALA A 219 14.19 11.87 12.27
CA ALA A 219 14.78 12.47 13.47
C ALA A 219 13.71 12.83 14.52
N TYR A 220 12.55 13.32 14.08
CA TYR A 220 11.40 13.55 14.94
C TYR A 220 10.96 12.26 15.65
N TRP A 221 10.75 11.16 14.92
CA TRP A 221 10.34 9.89 15.53
C TRP A 221 11.41 9.27 16.44
N VAL A 222 12.69 9.47 16.12
CA VAL A 222 13.80 9.13 17.02
C VAL A 222 13.71 9.94 18.33
N GLN A 223 13.43 11.24 18.26
CA GLN A 223 13.26 12.08 19.46
C GLN A 223 12.04 11.67 20.28
N VAL A 224 10.91 11.38 19.63
CA VAL A 224 9.71 10.86 20.30
C VAL A 224 10.03 9.55 21.03
N PHE A 225 10.81 8.66 20.39
CA PHE A 225 11.25 7.42 21.02
C PHE A 225 12.22 7.67 22.20
N ILE A 226 13.12 8.66 22.13
CA ILE A 226 13.98 9.06 23.26
C ILE A 226 13.16 9.59 24.44
N ASN A 227 12.12 10.39 24.18
CA ASN A 227 11.32 11.02 25.22
C ASN A 227 10.33 10.07 25.89
N TYR A 228 9.72 9.17 25.11
CA TYR A 228 8.54 8.41 25.52
C TYR A 228 8.66 6.90 25.27
N GLY A 229 9.80 6.43 24.75
CA GLY A 229 10.05 5.01 24.54
C GLY A 229 10.28 4.30 25.87
N ASN A 230 9.41 3.37 26.24
CA ASN A 230 9.62 2.43 27.34
C ASN A 230 10.63 1.32 26.97
N GLY A 231 11.67 1.59 26.17
CA GLY A 231 12.40 0.54 25.44
C GLY A 231 13.88 0.79 25.17
N ASP A 232 14.53 -0.31 24.76
CA ASP A 232 15.98 -0.57 24.65
C ASP A 232 16.77 0.44 23.79
N TYR A 233 17.30 1.48 24.43
CA TYR A 233 18.25 2.43 23.83
C TYR A 233 19.59 1.78 23.46
N ASP A 234 19.86 0.56 23.94
CA ASP A 234 21.06 -0.20 23.64
C ASP A 234 20.94 -1.04 22.36
N ALA A 235 19.75 -1.10 21.76
CA ALA A 235 19.50 -1.76 20.49
C ALA A 235 20.54 -1.30 19.43
N PRO A 236 21.34 -2.21 18.84
CA PRO A 236 22.45 -1.85 17.96
C PRO A 236 22.03 -0.98 16.77
N ASP A 237 20.88 -1.29 16.17
CA ASP A 237 20.40 -0.56 14.99
C ASP A 237 19.84 0.82 15.33
N PHE A 238 19.28 1.01 16.53
CA PHE A 238 18.90 2.33 17.01
C PHE A 238 20.13 3.22 17.21
N LYS A 239 21.17 2.71 17.88
CA LYS A 239 22.44 3.43 18.06
C LYS A 239 23.09 3.80 16.73
N LYS A 240 23.11 2.86 15.76
CA LYS A 240 23.60 3.13 14.40
C LYS A 240 22.78 4.20 13.70
N LEU A 241 21.45 4.16 13.78
CA LEU A 241 20.57 5.17 13.21
C LEU A 241 20.83 6.56 13.80
N VAL A 242 20.91 6.68 15.12
CA VAL A 242 21.23 7.95 15.80
C VAL A 242 22.61 8.46 15.39
N ALA A 243 23.61 7.59 15.35
CA ALA A 243 24.95 7.98 14.91
C ALA A 243 24.97 8.45 13.44
N ARG A 244 24.23 7.78 12.55
CA ARG A 244 24.12 8.15 11.14
C ARG A 244 23.39 9.49 10.95
N LEU A 245 22.31 9.73 11.69
CA LEU A 245 21.64 11.04 11.72
C LEU A 245 22.58 12.14 12.19
N LYS A 246 23.34 11.91 13.28
CA LYS A 246 24.37 12.87 13.74
C LYS A 246 25.45 13.13 12.68
N SER A 247 25.82 12.11 11.89
CA SER A 247 26.83 12.27 10.84
C SER A 247 26.39 13.19 9.69
N ILE A 248 25.09 13.41 9.52
CA ILE A 248 24.53 14.37 8.55
C ILE A 248 24.11 15.70 9.23
N GLY A 249 24.55 15.95 10.47
CA GLY A 249 24.32 17.21 11.18
C GLY A 249 23.04 17.27 12.04
N VAL A 250 22.32 16.17 12.22
CA VAL A 250 21.15 16.14 13.12
C VAL A 250 21.60 16.15 14.58
N GLU A 251 21.17 17.17 15.32
CA GLU A 251 21.42 17.27 16.75
C GLU A 251 20.24 16.72 17.57
N PHE A 252 20.56 16.10 18.72
CA PHE A 252 19.59 15.63 19.71
C PHE A 252 19.84 16.36 21.04
N PRO A 253 18.81 16.93 21.73
CA PRO A 253 17.39 16.77 21.43
C PRO A 253 16.96 17.48 20.15
N TYR A 254 16.29 16.75 19.26
CA TYR A 254 15.89 17.24 17.95
C TYR A 254 14.63 18.11 18.09
N LYS A 255 14.66 19.26 17.42
CA LYS A 255 13.52 20.17 17.28
C LYS A 255 13.33 20.43 15.80
N PRO A 256 12.16 20.10 15.22
CA PRO A 256 11.86 20.49 13.85
C PRO A 256 12.01 22.01 13.69
N ALA A 257 12.44 22.46 12.51
CA ALA A 257 12.32 23.87 12.19
C ALA A 257 10.82 24.19 12.10
N MET A 258 10.30 25.03 12.99
CA MET A 258 8.95 25.56 12.81
C MET A 258 8.99 26.43 11.56
N ASP A 259 8.10 26.16 10.61
CA ASP A 259 7.90 27.06 9.48
C ASP A 259 7.26 28.33 10.07
N ASN A 260 8.04 29.40 10.20
CA ASN A 260 7.58 30.68 10.75
C ASN A 260 6.68 31.41 9.73
N THR A 261 5.55 30.80 9.36
CA THR A 261 4.53 31.47 8.53
C THR A 261 3.42 32.14 9.34
N GLU A 262 3.50 32.16 10.67
CA GLU A 262 2.65 32.99 11.52
C GLU A 262 3.48 34.08 12.23
N ASP A 263 3.99 35.03 11.46
CA ASP A 263 4.41 36.34 11.96
C ASP A 263 4.31 37.32 10.77
N ASN A 264 3.08 37.63 10.35
CA ASN A 264 2.69 38.85 9.64
C ASN A 264 1.17 38.83 9.36
N GLU A 265 0.36 39.11 10.39
CA GLU A 265 -0.88 39.89 10.27
C GLU A 265 -1.32 40.43 11.64
#